data_AF-A0A9J6EPS6-F1
#
_entry.id   AF-A0A9J6EPS6-F1
#
_cell.length_a   1.000
_cell.length_b   1.000
_cell.length_c   1.000
_cell.angle_alpha   90.00
_cell.angle_beta   90.00
_cell.angle_gamma   90.00
#
_symmetry.space_group_name_H-M   'P 1'
#
loop_
_entity.id
_entity.type
_entity.pdbx_description
1 polymer ?
#
loop_
_entity_poly.entity_id
_entity_poly.type
_entity_poly.pdbx_seq_one_letter_code
_entity_poly.pdbx_strand_id
1 'polypeptide(L)'
;MSLHRDFRFHRIVAVDSSISMIKYAKQHYAHEKIVYDTFDKDSDVSPFRKKYGAFQRVYSFKTLHWSRDLHHCLGNITQLLTPGGECLLYFHARTFLFESFKKLSHLETWTR
;
A
#
# COMPACT_ATOMS: atom_id res chain seq x y z
N MET A 1 -8.90 33.59 8.35
CA MET A 1 -9.36 32.80 7.19
C MET A 1 -9.06 31.33 7.47
N SER A 2 -10.00 30.63 8.10
CA SER A 2 -9.80 29.25 8.58
C SER A 2 -9.91 28.28 7.41
N LEU A 3 -8.77 27.69 7.01
CA LEU A 3 -8.72 26.57 6.07
C LEU A 3 -9.01 25.27 6.82
N HIS A 4 -10.22 25.13 7.37
CA HIS A 4 -10.78 23.79 7.56
C HIS A 4 -11.12 23.25 6.18
N ARG A 5 -10.16 22.57 5.54
CA ARG A 5 -10.50 21.67 4.44
C ARG A 5 -11.32 20.54 5.05
N ASP A 6 -12.61 20.61 4.83
CA ASP A 6 -13.53 19.51 5.06
C ASP A 6 -13.03 18.33 4.20
N PHE A 7 -12.26 17.40 4.77
CA PHE A 7 -11.78 16.21 4.06
C PHE A 7 -12.95 15.23 3.90
N ARG A 8 -13.94 15.61 3.08
CA ARG A 8 -15.02 14.72 2.69
C ARG A 8 -14.49 13.72 1.66
N PHE A 9 -14.26 12.49 2.10
CA PHE A 9 -14.03 11.37 1.19
C PHE A 9 -15.34 10.59 0.99
N HIS A 10 -15.55 10.09 -0.23
CA HIS A 10 -16.74 9.31 -0.55
C HIS A 10 -16.58 7.84 -0.15
N ARG A 11 -15.37 7.28 -0.30
CA ARG A 11 -15.03 5.89 0.01
C ARG A 11 -13.51 5.75 0.19
N ILE A 12 -13.09 4.78 0.99
CA ILE A 12 -11.71 4.29 1.07
C ILE A 12 -11.68 2.87 0.49
N VAL A 13 -10.67 2.57 -0.34
CA VAL A 13 -10.36 1.20 -0.76
C VAL A 13 -9.08 0.79 -0.03
N ALA A 14 -9.23 -0.01 1.03
CA ALA A 14 -8.15 -0.50 1.87
C ALA A 14 -7.68 -1.85 1.33
N VAL A 15 -6.38 -1.96 1.02
CA VAL A 15 -5.82 -3.16 0.38
C VAL A 15 -4.53 -3.63 1.03
N ASP A 16 -4.33 -4.94 0.95
CA ASP A 16 -3.14 -5.66 1.36
C ASP A 16 -3.00 -6.92 0.49
N SER A 17 -1.79 -7.42 0.26
CA SER A 17 -1.60 -8.68 -0.50
C SER A 17 -1.94 -9.90 0.35
N SER A 18 -1.96 -9.77 1.68
CA SER A 18 -2.32 -10.81 2.62
C SER A 18 -3.83 -10.92 2.81
N ILE A 19 -4.41 -12.03 2.32
CA ILE A 19 -5.82 -12.37 2.52
C ILE A 19 -6.18 -12.41 4.03
N SER A 20 -5.28 -12.90 4.88
CA SER A 20 -5.54 -12.97 6.32
C SER A 20 -5.61 -11.59 6.96
N MET A 21 -4.77 -10.65 6.53
CA MET A 21 -4.82 -9.26 7.00
C MET A 21 -6.11 -8.55 6.56
N ILE A 22 -6.56 -8.79 5.32
CA ILE A 22 -7.85 -8.28 4.85
C ILE A 22 -9.02 -8.85 5.66
N LYS A 23 -9.02 -10.16 5.95
CA LYS A 23 -10.05 -10.78 6.80
C LYS A 23 -10.06 -10.18 8.21
N TYR A 24 -8.88 -10.04 8.82
CA TYR A 24 -8.73 -9.43 10.13
C TYR A 24 -9.26 -7.98 10.14
N ALA A 25 -8.85 -7.17 9.15
CA ALA A 25 -9.29 -5.79 9.05
C ALA A 25 -10.81 -5.66 8.87
N LYS A 26 -11.41 -6.51 8.02
CA LYS A 26 -12.88 -6.60 7.85
C LYS A 26 -13.57 -6.96 9.16
N GLN A 27 -13.04 -7.91 9.93
CA GLN A 27 -13.66 -8.37 11.17
C GLN A 27 -13.60 -7.33 12.29
N HIS A 28 -12.49 -6.61 12.41
CA HIS A 28 -12.22 -5.74 13.57
C HIS A 28 -12.48 -4.25 13.31
N TYR A 29 -12.49 -3.81 12.05
CA TYR A 29 -12.55 -2.38 11.70
C TYR A 29 -13.59 -2.07 10.62
N ALA A 30 -14.61 -2.92 10.45
CA ALA A 30 -15.67 -2.71 9.46
C ALA A 30 -16.27 -1.29 9.54
N HIS A 31 -16.39 -0.64 8.39
CA HIS A 31 -16.99 0.69 8.27
C HIS A 31 -17.68 0.82 6.91
N GLU A 32 -18.86 1.43 6.87
CA GLU A 32 -19.70 1.54 5.66
C GLU A 32 -18.99 2.19 4.46
N LYS A 33 -18.04 3.10 4.74
CA LYS A 33 -17.25 3.83 3.73
C LYS A 33 -15.94 3.14 3.34
N ILE A 34 -15.61 1.98 3.92
CA ILE A 34 -14.35 1.28 3.63
C ILE A 34 -14.66 -0.02 2.89
N VAL A 35 -14.08 -0.14 1.70
CA VAL A 35 -14.04 -1.40 0.95
C VAL A 35 -12.69 -2.03 1.18
N TYR A 36 -12.71 -3.31 1.57
CA TYR A 36 -11.50 -4.09 1.80
C TYR A 36 -11.31 -5.11 0.69
N ASP A 37 -10.16 -5.06 0.03
CA ASP A 37 -9.83 -5.94 -1.10
C ASP A 37 -8.36 -6.36 -1.08
N THR A 38 -8.02 -7.40 -1.84
CA THR A 38 -6.64 -7.84 -1.98
C THR A 38 -5.97 -7.17 -3.16
N PHE A 39 -4.77 -6.64 -2.97
CA PHE A 39 -3.96 -6.08 -4.05
C PHE A 39 -2.47 -6.22 -3.73
N ASP A 40 -1.71 -6.71 -4.71
CA ASP A 40 -0.25 -6.69 -4.63
C ASP A 40 0.29 -5.46 -5.35
N LYS A 41 1.04 -4.64 -4.62
CA LYS A 41 1.65 -3.40 -5.11
C LYS A 41 2.61 -3.61 -6.28
N ASP A 42 3.16 -4.84 -6.41
CA ASP A 42 4.09 -5.23 -7.46
C ASP A 42 3.41 -5.91 -8.66
N SER A 43 2.07 -6.02 -8.65
CA SER A 43 1.28 -6.57 -9.77
C SER A 43 0.84 -5.50 -10.76
N ASP A 44 0.35 -5.93 -11.94
CA ASP A 44 -0.29 -5.02 -12.90
C ASP A 44 -1.49 -4.31 -12.26
N VAL A 45 -1.42 -2.98 -12.25
CA VAL A 45 -2.41 -2.11 -11.64
C VAL A 45 -3.67 -1.94 -12.49
N SER A 46 -3.62 -2.29 -13.78
CA SER A 46 -4.69 -2.05 -14.75
C SER A 46 -6.03 -2.67 -14.34
N PRO A 47 -6.10 -3.95 -13.89
CA PRO A 47 -7.35 -4.55 -13.42
C PRO A 47 -7.91 -3.84 -12.17
N PHE A 48 -7.03 -3.44 -11.25
CA PHE A 48 -7.42 -2.73 -10.03
C PHE A 48 -8.00 -1.35 -10.35
N ARG A 49 -7.33 -0.61 -11.24
CA ARG A 49 -7.78 0.69 -11.74
C ARG A 49 -9.09 0.57 -12.53
N LYS A 50 -9.29 -0.51 -13.29
CA LYS A 50 -10.58 -0.78 -13.98
C LYS A 50 -11.71 -1.00 -12.98
N LYS A 51 -11.44 -1.68 -11.86
CA LYS A 51 -12.44 -2.00 -10.83
C LYS A 51 -12.82 -0.79 -9.97
N TYR A 52 -11.84 0.04 -9.59
CA TYR A 52 -12.05 1.10 -8.60
C TYR A 52 -11.89 2.52 -9.13
N GLY A 53 -11.38 2.70 -10.35
CA GLY A 53 -11.02 4.00 -10.89
C GLY A 53 -9.69 4.52 -10.36
N ALA A 54 -9.52 5.84 -10.47
CA ALA A 54 -8.39 6.58 -9.93
C ALA A 54 -8.80 7.38 -8.69
N PHE A 55 -7.83 7.76 -7.88
CA PHE A 55 -8.00 8.30 -6.55
C PHE A 55 -7.40 9.69 -6.43
N GLN A 56 -8.04 10.58 -5.68
CA GLN A 56 -7.47 11.88 -5.32
C GLN A 56 -6.37 11.75 -4.25
N ARG A 57 -6.40 10.65 -3.49
CA ARG A 57 -5.50 10.36 -2.38
C ARG A 57 -5.05 8.90 -2.42
N VAL A 58 -3.75 8.66 -2.44
CA VAL A 58 -3.16 7.33 -2.24
C VAL A 58 -2.26 7.35 -1.01
N TYR A 59 -2.45 6.38 -0.12
CA TYR A 59 -1.65 6.23 1.09
C TYR A 59 -0.92 4.90 1.07
N SER A 60 0.36 4.90 1.46
CA SER A 60 1.12 3.67 1.65
C SER A 60 1.91 3.75 2.96
N PHE A 61 1.67 2.78 3.85
CA PHE A 61 2.31 2.71 5.15
C PHE A 61 3.09 1.41 5.28
N LYS A 62 4.42 1.52 5.37
CA LYS A 62 5.35 0.43 5.65
C LYS A 62 5.23 -0.77 4.69
N THR A 63 4.93 -0.54 3.41
CA THR A 63 4.90 -1.64 2.41
C THR A 63 5.92 -1.50 1.29
N LEU A 64 6.22 -0.28 0.82
CA LEU A 64 7.05 -0.08 -0.38
C LEU A 64 8.49 -0.60 -0.27
N HIS A 65 9.03 -0.66 0.96
CA HIS A 65 10.37 -1.20 1.22
C HIS A 65 10.48 -2.71 0.96
N TRP A 66 9.35 -3.41 0.87
CA TRP A 66 9.30 -4.82 0.47
C TRP A 66 9.13 -5.01 -1.05
N SER A 67 9.07 -3.93 -1.83
CA SER A 67 8.98 -4.04 -3.29
C SER A 67 10.30 -4.53 -3.87
N ARG A 68 10.22 -5.44 -4.85
CA ARG A 68 11.39 -5.87 -5.64
C ARG A 68 11.76 -4.83 -6.71
N ASP A 69 10.78 -4.07 -7.17
CA ASP A 69 10.94 -3.01 -8.17
C ASP A 69 10.15 -1.77 -7.71
N LEU A 70 10.85 -0.93 -6.94
CA LEU A 70 10.26 0.30 -6.43
C LEU A 70 9.84 1.26 -7.55
N HIS A 71 10.53 1.26 -8.69
CA HIS A 71 10.19 2.12 -9.82
C HIS A 71 8.85 1.69 -10.43
N HIS A 72 8.66 0.39 -10.65
CA HIS A 72 7.38 -0.17 -11.08
C HIS A 72 6.26 0.17 -10.09
N CYS A 73 6.49 -0.02 -8.79
CA CYS A 73 5.50 0.26 -7.75
C CYS A 73 5.10 1.75 -7.70
N LEU A 74 6.06 2.67 -7.83
CA LEU A 74 5.78 4.11 -7.93
C LEU A 74 5.03 4.46 -9.24
N GLY A 75 5.32 3.75 -10.33
CA GLY A 75 4.57 3.83 -11.57
C GLY A 75 3.11 3.41 -11.41
N ASN A 76 2.85 2.33 -10.66
CA ASN A 76 1.49 1.90 -10.33
C ASN A 76 0.75 2.96 -9.50
N ILE A 77 1.40 3.54 -8.48
CA ILE A 77 0.81 4.62 -7.67
C ILE A 77 0.45 5.82 -8.54
N THR A 78 1.31 6.19 -9.49
CA THR A 78 1.06 7.30 -10.41
C THR A 78 -0.18 7.04 -11.27
N GLN A 79 -0.36 5.81 -11.76
CA GLN A 79 -1.55 5.44 -12.54
C GLN A 79 -2.85 5.41 -11.72
N LEU A 80 -2.73 5.16 -10.42
CA LEU A 80 -3.87 5.20 -9.48
C LEU A 80 -4.27 6.62 -9.11
N LEU A 81 -3.45 7.63 -9.34
CA LEU A 81 -3.80 9.02 -9.03
C LEU A 81 -4.63 9.65 -10.16
N THR A 82 -5.61 10.47 -9.79
CA THR A 82 -6.22 11.41 -10.75
C THR A 82 -5.23 12.52 -11.10
N PRO A 83 -5.42 13.28 -12.20
CA PRO A 83 -4.71 14.53 -12.39
C PRO A 83 -4.86 15.44 -11.16
N GLY A 84 -3.74 15.92 -10.60
CA GLY A 84 -3.71 16.70 -9.37
C GLY A 84 -3.94 15.91 -8.07
N GLY A 85 -4.02 14.59 -8.13
CA GLY A 85 -4.07 13.72 -6.95
C GLY A 85 -2.75 13.73 -6.20
N GLU A 86 -2.82 13.49 -4.89
CA GLU A 86 -1.66 13.51 -4.00
C GLU A 86 -1.46 12.15 -3.34
N CYS A 87 -0.21 11.77 -3.05
CA CYS A 87 0.08 10.57 -2.28
C CYS A 87 0.91 10.89 -1.03
N LEU A 88 0.71 10.08 0.02
CA LEU A 88 1.57 10.05 1.20
C LEU A 88 2.18 8.65 1.32
N LEU A 89 3.49 8.59 1.19
CA LEU A 89 4.26 7.34 1.19
C LEU A 89 5.17 7.33 2.41
N TYR A 90 4.96 6.37 3.30
CA TYR A 90 5.76 6.21 4.52
C TYR A 90 6.42 4.84 4.54
N PHE A 91 7.71 4.75 4.24
CA PHE A 91 8.45 3.49 4.18
C PHE A 91 9.93 3.68 4.56
N HIS A 92 10.62 2.57 4.83
CA HIS A 92 12.05 2.58 5.11
C HIS A 92 12.85 2.69 3.81
N ALA A 93 13.31 3.89 3.45
CA ALA A 93 14.06 4.11 2.22
C ALA A 93 15.46 3.47 2.23
N ARG A 94 16.14 3.54 3.38
CA ARG A 94 17.38 2.81 3.67
C ARG A 94 17.35 2.40 5.13
N THR A 95 17.55 1.12 5.41
CA THR A 95 17.74 0.64 6.78
C THR A 95 18.82 -0.44 6.79
N PHE A 96 19.68 -0.41 7.81
CA PHE A 96 20.70 -1.44 8.02
C PHE A 96 20.08 -2.84 8.12
N LEU A 97 18.80 -2.92 8.52
CA LEU A 97 18.05 -4.17 8.60
C LEU A 97 18.03 -4.93 7.29
N PHE A 98 18.00 -4.27 6.12
CA PHE A 98 18.01 -5.00 4.85
C PHE A 98 19.34 -5.72 4.59
N GLU A 99 20.45 -5.05 4.87
CA GLU A 99 21.78 -5.67 4.79
C GLU A 99 21.91 -6.79 5.82
N SER A 100 21.38 -6.59 7.03
CA SER A 100 21.32 -7.63 8.06
C SER A 100 20.47 -8.82 7.61
N PHE A 101 19.26 -8.62 7.10
CA PHE A 101 18.39 -9.70 6.60
C PHE A 101 18.99 -10.43 5.41
N LYS A 102 19.63 -9.70 4.48
CA LYS A 102 20.36 -10.30 3.36
C LYS A 102 21.47 -11.20 3.88
N LYS A 103 22.30 -10.71 4.81
CA LYS A 103 23.34 -11.54 5.46
C LYS A 103 22.75 -12.75 6.16
N LEU A 104 21.70 -12.56 6.97
CA LEU A 104 21.02 -13.65 7.69
C LEU A 104 20.42 -14.69 6.73
N SER A 105 19.91 -14.28 5.57
CA SER A 105 19.36 -15.22 4.57
C SER A 105 20.40 -16.15 3.92
N HIS A 106 21.68 -15.81 4.07
CA HIS A 106 22.80 -16.63 3.60
C HIS A 106 23.47 -17.46 4.71
N LEU A 107 23.04 -17.30 5.97
CA LEU A 107 23.51 -18.14 7.07
C LEU A 107 22.68 -19.42 7.16
N GLU A 108 23.26 -20.47 7.70
CA GLU A 108 22.51 -21.70 8.00
C GLU A 108 21.29 -21.36 8.87
N THR A 109 20.15 -21.93 8.49
CA THR A 109 18.94 -21.81 9.28
C THR A 109 19.14 -22.46 10.63
N TRP A 110 18.56 -21.86 11.66
CA TRP A 110 18.72 -22.31 13.03
C TRP A 110 18.34 -23.81 13.15
N THR A 111 19.32 -24.64 13.52
CA THR A 111 19.12 -26.06 13.79
C THR A 111 18.51 -26.21 15.18
N ARG A 112 17.39 -26.94 15.26
CA ARG A 112 16.70 -27.23 16.52
C ARG A 112 17.40 -28.31 17.31
#